data_AF-A0A7X5B9L4-F1
#
_entry.id   AF-A0A7X5B9L4-F1
#
_cell.length_a   1.000
_cell.length_b   1.000
_cell.length_c   1.000
_cell.angle_alpha   90.00
_cell.angle_beta   90.00
_cell.angle_gamma   90.00
#
_symmetry.space_group_name_H-M   'P 1'
#
loop_
_entity.id
_entity.type
_entity.pdbx_description
1 polymer ?
#
loop_
_entity_poly.entity_id
_entity_poly.type
_entity_poly.pdbx_seq_one_letter_code
_entity_poly.pdbx_strand_id
1 'polypeptide(L)'
;GKHGHDVIGTSIFTIFPEIPSEWFKLKTKPVYDLGCRSFITWQQRPYLFKCRNVRPVTQQAEFMYQNITLNPMRTPTGKVNSLFLSVQDATAEALASLTIPK
;
A
#
# COMPACT_ATOMS: atom_id res chain seq x y z
N GLY A 1 10.05 -5.83 -12.26
CA GLY A 1 9.69 -4.52 -11.66
C GLY A 1 10.27 -3.41 -12.51
N LYS A 2 9.98 -2.14 -12.17
CA LYS A 2 10.62 -0.95 -12.75
C LYS A 2 11.79 -0.52 -11.88
N HIS A 3 12.87 0.05 -12.43
CA HIS A 3 13.94 0.61 -11.60
C HIS A 3 13.51 1.94 -10.99
N GLY A 4 14.07 2.30 -9.83
CA GLY A 4 13.69 3.52 -9.13
C GLY A 4 13.91 4.78 -9.98
N HIS A 5 15.03 4.86 -10.70
CA HIS A 5 15.33 6.02 -11.56
C HIS A 5 14.37 6.16 -12.74
N ASP A 6 13.73 5.08 -13.19
CA ASP A 6 12.76 5.12 -14.31
C ASP A 6 11.41 5.71 -13.90
N VAL A 7 11.11 5.75 -12.60
CA VAL A 7 9.77 6.10 -12.09
C VAL A 7 9.74 7.40 -11.28
N ILE A 8 10.91 7.93 -10.91
CA ILE A 8 11.01 9.23 -10.22
C ILE A 8 10.36 10.32 -11.07
N GLY A 9 9.58 11.19 -10.42
CA GLY A 9 8.86 12.29 -11.08
C GLY A 9 7.59 11.87 -11.84
N THR A 10 7.30 10.57 -11.92
CA THR A 10 6.08 10.07 -12.57
C THR A 10 4.98 9.80 -11.54
N SER A 11 3.72 10.05 -11.93
CA SER A 11 2.56 9.75 -11.09
C SER A 11 2.45 8.26 -10.77
N ILE A 12 2.21 7.91 -9.51
CA ILE A 12 1.99 6.53 -9.07
C ILE A 12 0.83 5.86 -9.83
N PHE A 13 -0.19 6.62 -10.22
CA PHE A 13 -1.35 6.11 -10.96
C PHE A 13 -1.01 5.77 -12.41
N THR A 14 0.03 6.39 -12.98
CA THR A 14 0.55 6.03 -14.30
C THR A 14 1.38 4.76 -14.23
N ILE A 15 2.18 4.59 -13.17
CA ILE A 15 3.03 3.41 -12.98
C ILE A 15 2.22 2.18 -12.55
N PHE A 16 1.19 2.38 -11.71
CA PHE A 16 0.34 1.34 -11.14
C PHE A 16 -1.14 1.66 -11.41
N PRO A 17 -1.64 1.40 -12.62
CA PRO A 17 -3.02 1.71 -13.00
C PRO A 17 -4.06 0.89 -12.22
N GLU A 18 -3.66 -0.17 -11.52
CA GLU A 18 -4.54 -0.92 -10.61
C GLU A 18 -4.95 -0.13 -9.35
N ILE A 19 -4.27 0.98 -9.05
CA ILE A 19 -4.57 1.85 -7.92
C ILE A 19 -5.68 2.84 -8.32
N PRO A 20 -6.88 2.77 -7.70
CA PRO A 20 -7.95 3.71 -8.04
C PRO A 20 -7.61 5.10 -7.49
N SER A 21 -7.36 6.06 -8.39
CA SER A 21 -6.88 7.42 -8.06
C SER A 21 -7.71 8.10 -6.98
N GLU A 22 -9.03 8.22 -7.19
CA GLU A 22 -9.89 8.98 -6.28
C GLU A 22 -9.98 8.35 -4.89
N TRP A 23 -10.09 7.02 -4.83
CA TRP A 23 -10.09 6.30 -3.57
C TRP A 23 -8.76 6.47 -2.82
N PHE A 24 -7.62 6.38 -3.53
CA PHE A 24 -6.31 6.51 -2.90
C PHE A 24 -6.07 7.92 -2.39
N LYS A 25 -6.48 8.95 -3.16
CA LYS A 25 -6.45 10.35 -2.70
C LYS A 25 -7.23 10.55 -1.40
N LEU A 26 -8.43 9.97 -1.29
CA LEU A 26 -9.22 10.01 -0.06
C LEU A 26 -8.49 9.38 1.13
N LYS A 27 -7.77 8.26 0.91
CA LYS A 27 -6.96 7.61 1.97
C LYS A 27 -5.76 8.45 2.40
N THR A 28 -5.23 9.30 1.53
CA THR A 28 -4.14 10.23 1.85
C THR A 28 -4.60 11.53 2.50
N LYS A 29 -5.89 11.90 2.39
CA LYS A 29 -6.42 13.17 2.91
C LYS A 29 -6.12 13.41 4.41
N PRO A 30 -6.31 12.44 5.32
CA PRO A 30 -5.96 12.64 6.74
C PRO A 30 -4.45 12.86 6.97
N VAL A 31 -3.60 12.36 6.06
CA VAL A 31 -2.15 12.49 6.14
C VAL A 31 -1.74 13.93 5.83
N TYR A 32 -2.28 14.49 4.76
CA TYR A 32 -1.97 15.86 4.34
C TYR A 32 -2.68 16.92 5.19
N ASP A 33 -3.96 16.72 5.50
CA ASP A 33 -4.78 17.72 6.17
C ASP A 33 -4.52 17.79 7.68
N LEU A 34 -4.33 16.63 8.32
CA LEU A 34 -4.22 16.53 9.78
C LEU A 34 -2.80 16.15 10.25
N GLY A 35 -1.93 15.70 9.33
CA GLY A 35 -0.61 15.19 9.71
C GLY A 35 -0.69 13.91 10.54
N CYS A 36 -1.76 13.11 10.35
CA CYS A 36 -1.99 11.83 11.00
C CYS A 36 -1.59 10.67 10.08
N ARG A 37 -1.22 9.51 10.66
CA ARG A 37 -1.01 8.30 9.87
C ARG A 37 -2.34 7.74 9.38
N SER A 38 -2.33 7.15 8.20
CA SER A 38 -3.47 6.44 7.62
C SER A 38 -3.06 5.01 7.26
N PHE A 39 -3.99 4.08 7.39
CA PHE A 39 -3.74 2.64 7.23
C PHE A 39 -4.72 2.04 6.21
N ILE A 40 -4.20 1.14 5.38
CA ILE A 40 -5.02 0.30 4.49
C ILE A 40 -4.64 -1.14 4.82
N THR A 41 -5.57 -1.90 5.38
CA THR A 41 -5.30 -3.29 5.78
C THR A 41 -5.71 -4.26 4.69
N TRP A 42 -5.12 -5.46 4.70
CA TRP A 42 -5.45 -6.51 3.74
C TRP A 42 -6.94 -6.91 3.79
N GLN A 43 -7.60 -6.76 4.94
CA GLN A 43 -9.05 -6.99 5.08
C GLN A 43 -9.89 -5.92 4.35
N GLN A 44 -9.43 -4.66 4.31
CA GLN A 44 -10.13 -3.60 3.58
C GLN A 44 -9.91 -3.69 2.08
N ARG A 45 -8.66 -3.94 1.67
CA ARG A 45 -8.26 -4.13 0.28
C ARG A 45 -7.10 -5.10 0.25
N PRO A 46 -7.22 -6.27 -0.43
CA PRO A 46 -6.21 -7.31 -0.38
C PRO A 46 -4.80 -6.83 -0.74
N TYR A 47 -4.69 -5.92 -1.72
CA TYR A 47 -3.43 -5.30 -2.11
C TYR A 47 -3.63 -3.89 -2.66
N LEU A 48 -2.61 -3.05 -2.50
CA LEU A 48 -2.50 -1.78 -3.23
C LEU A 48 -1.72 -1.98 -4.54
N PHE A 49 -0.62 -2.74 -4.49
CA PHE A 49 0.20 -3.09 -5.65
C PHE A 49 0.01 -4.56 -6.00
N LYS A 50 -0.20 -4.92 -7.27
CA LYS A 50 -0.39 -6.33 -7.63
C LYS A 50 0.94 -7.08 -7.72
N CYS A 51 1.49 -7.46 -6.57
CA CYS A 51 2.72 -8.25 -6.48
C CYS A 51 2.41 -9.75 -6.53
N ARG A 52 3.17 -10.50 -7.34
CA ARG A 52 3.15 -11.98 -7.27
C ARG A 52 3.71 -12.43 -5.92
N ASN A 53 3.15 -13.50 -5.39
CA ASN A 53 3.76 -14.21 -4.26
C ASN A 53 5.03 -14.92 -4.74
N VAL A 54 6.16 -14.73 -4.05
CA VAL A 54 7.48 -15.32 -4.39
C VAL A 54 7.80 -16.56 -3.56
N ARG A 55 6.89 -17.01 -2.68
CA ARG A 55 7.13 -18.18 -1.84
C ARG A 55 6.96 -19.49 -2.64
N PRO A 56 7.62 -20.59 -2.24
CA PRO A 56 7.59 -21.86 -2.97
C PRO A 56 6.17 -22.44 -3.03
N VAL A 57 5.97 -23.36 -4.00
CA VAL A 57 4.77 -24.13 -4.42
C VAL A 57 3.67 -24.42 -3.37
N THR A 58 3.97 -24.42 -2.07
CA THR A 58 3.04 -24.77 -0.99
C THR A 58 2.11 -23.64 -0.53
N GLN A 59 2.37 -22.37 -0.85
CA GLN A 59 1.44 -21.27 -0.54
C GLN A 59 0.60 -20.86 -1.76
N GLN A 60 -0.64 -21.33 -1.81
CA GLN A 60 -1.62 -21.09 -2.87
C GLN A 60 -2.23 -19.66 -2.83
N ALA A 61 -1.44 -18.61 -2.61
CA ALA A 61 -1.93 -17.24 -2.72
C ALA A 61 -1.65 -16.68 -4.12
N GLU A 62 -2.69 -16.27 -4.83
CA GLU A 62 -2.61 -15.71 -6.19
C GLU A 62 -1.77 -14.41 -6.22
N PHE A 63 -1.77 -13.65 -5.13
CA PHE A 63 -1.03 -12.40 -4.96
C PHE A 63 -0.62 -12.19 -3.50
N MET A 64 0.34 -11.29 -3.29
CA MET A 64 0.77 -10.87 -1.95
C MET A 64 -0.31 -10.00 -1.30
N TYR A 65 -0.82 -10.41 -0.14
CA TYR A 65 -1.70 -9.55 0.67
C TYR A 65 -0.89 -8.46 1.36
N GLN A 66 -1.47 -7.27 1.53
CA GLN A 66 -0.72 -6.08 1.93
C GLN A 66 -1.37 -5.30 3.06
N ASN A 67 -0.56 -4.96 4.05
CA ASN A 67 -0.84 -3.87 4.97
C ASN A 67 -0.02 -2.64 4.54
N ILE A 68 -0.71 -1.52 4.32
CA ILE A 68 -0.11 -0.26 3.90
C ILE A 68 -0.19 0.76 5.02
N THR A 69 0.93 1.43 5.29
CA THR A 69 0.97 2.59 6.19
C THR A 69 1.35 3.84 5.40
N LEU A 70 0.54 4.89 5.52
CA LEU A 70 0.76 6.20 4.94
C LEU A 70 1.21 7.14 6.07
N ASN A 71 2.49 7.53 6.04
CA ASN A 71 3.10 8.35 7.08
C ASN A 71 3.34 9.78 6.58
N PRO A 72 2.96 10.81 7.32
CA PRO A 72 3.23 12.20 6.92
C PRO A 72 4.72 12.51 7.03
N MET A 73 5.26 13.22 6.05
CA MET A 73 6.61 13.78 6.10
C MET A 73 6.51 15.29 6.26
N ARG A 74 6.92 15.78 7.43
CA ARG A 74 6.86 17.21 7.79
C ARG A 74 8.12 17.92 7.32
N THR A 75 7.94 19.08 6.69
CA THR A 75 9.03 20.02 6.46
C THR A 75 9.43 20.71 7.76
N PRO A 76 10.57 21.42 7.80
CA PRO A 76 10.95 22.25 8.96
C PRO A 76 9.89 23.29 9.35
N THR A 77 9.08 23.73 8.38
CA THR A 77 7.94 24.65 8.58
C THR A 77 6.67 23.98 9.14
N GLY A 78 6.69 22.67 9.38
CA GLY A 78 5.56 21.90 9.92
C GLY A 78 4.51 21.47 8.89
N LYS A 79 4.63 21.90 7.63
CA LYS A 79 3.73 21.51 6.53
C LYS A 79 4.01 20.07 6.07
N VAL A 80 2.97 19.34 5.67
CA VAL A 80 3.08 18.00 5.08
C VAL A 80 2.94 18.12 3.56
N ASN A 81 4.07 18.08 2.85
CA ASN A 81 4.08 18.16 1.38
C ASN A 81 4.35 16.80 0.73
N SER A 82 4.76 15.81 1.52
CA SER A 82 5.05 14.46 1.06
C SER A 82 4.58 13.45 2.11
N LEU A 83 4.40 12.21 1.66
CA LEU A 83 4.14 11.10 2.54
C LEU A 83 5.10 9.96 2.22
N PHE A 84 5.44 9.18 3.24
CA PHE A 84 6.13 7.92 3.11
C PHE A 84 5.11 6.78 3.13
N LEU A 85 5.15 5.93 2.09
CA LEU A 85 4.30 4.76 1.97
C LEU A 85 5.10 3.51 2.29
N SER A 86 4.65 2.76 3.30
CA SER A 86 5.21 1.45 3.65
C SER A 86 4.26 0.35 3.19
N VAL A 87 4.80 -0.68 2.54
CA VAL A 87 4.08 -1.90 2.12
C VAL A 87 4.63 -3.07 2.91
N GLN A 88 3.76 -3.78 3.62
CA GLN A 88 4.13 -4.97 4.40
C GLN A 88 3.40 -6.19 3.85
N ASP A 89 4.13 -7.30 3.68
CA ASP A 89 3.56 -8.61 3.32
C ASP A 89 2.71 -9.14 4.48
N ALA A 90 1.41 -9.23 4.27
CA ALA A 90 0.42 -9.77 5.21
C ALA A 90 -0.13 -11.13 4.74
N THR A 91 0.51 -11.78 3.75
CA THR A 91 0.01 -13.03 3.14
C THR A 91 -0.15 -14.15 4.15
N ALA A 92 0.80 -14.31 5.06
CA ALA A 92 0.72 -15.34 6.12
C ALA A 92 -0.48 -15.10 7.06
N GLU A 93 -0.70 -13.85 7.46
CA GLU A 93 -1.82 -13.45 8.33
C GLU A 93 -3.17 -13.64 7.62
N ALA A 94 -3.25 -13.24 6.34
CA ALA A 94 -4.45 -13.36 5.53
C ALA A 94 -4.84 -14.84 5.33
N LEU A 95 -3.89 -15.70 4.95
CA LEU A 95 -4.15 -17.13 4.74
C LEU A 95 -4.58 -17.84 6.04
N ALA A 96 -3.93 -17.52 7.17
CA ALA A 96 -4.33 -18.06 8.46
C ALA A 96 -5.77 -17.65 8.81
N SER A 97 -6.14 -16.39 8.55
CA SER A 97 -7.47 -15.87 8.84
C SER A 97 -8.56 -16.42 7.91
N LEU A 98 -8.25 -16.66 6.63
CA LEU A 98 -9.21 -17.17 5.64
C LEU A 98 -9.49 -18.67 5.79
N THR A 99 -8.60 -19.42 6.43
CA THR A 99 -8.75 -20.87 6.63
C THR A 99 -9.65 -21.20 7.83
N ILE A 100 -9.89 -20.23 8.72
CA ILE A 100 -10.74 -20.41 9.91
C ILE A 100 -12.21 -20.15 9.50
N PRO A 101 -13.12 -21.14 9.63
CA PRO A 101 -14.54 -20.91 9.39
C PRO A 101 -15.08 -19.88 10.39
N LYS A 102 -15.82 -18.89 9.89
CA LYS A 102 -16.49 -17.86 10.70
C LYS A 102 -17.64 -18.44 11.51
#